data_AF-I3SAM7-F1
#
_entry.id   AF-I3SAM7-F1
#
_cell.length_a   1.000
_cell.length_b   1.000
_cell.length_c   1.000
_cell.angle_alpha   90.00
_cell.angle_beta   90.00
_cell.angle_gamma   90.00
#
_symmetry.space_group_name_H-M   'P 1'
#
loop_
_entity.id
_entity.type
_entity.pdbx_description
1 polymer ?
#
loop_
_entity_poly.entity_id
_entity_poly.type
_entity_poly.pdbx_seq_one_letter_code
_entity_poly.pdbx_strand_id
1 'polypeptide(L)'
;MASVHGYSLFQFFSVIFLITSANGFSIKEATVHDLQLAFKRNQLTSKQLVEFYLKQIQIQNPVLKGVLEVNPDAVAEAERADKERKKAKETGYLLSGLHGIPILVKDNIASKDKLNTTAGSYALLGSVVPRDAGVVARLRKAGAIILGKASLSEWSYFRSNGAPSGWSARGGQGKNPYTFG
;
A
#
# COMPACT_ATOMS: atom_id res chain seq x y z
N MET A 1 35.24 37.92 -68.58
CA MET A 1 33.99 37.24 -68.14
C MET A 1 34.35 35.86 -67.65
N ALA A 2 34.48 35.69 -66.33
CA ALA A 2 34.40 34.44 -65.55
C ALA A 2 35.07 34.72 -64.20
N SER A 3 34.29 34.80 -63.11
CA SER A 3 34.79 34.49 -61.77
C SER A 3 33.63 34.34 -60.76
N VAL A 4 33.40 33.08 -60.41
CA VAL A 4 33.07 32.51 -59.08
C VAL A 4 31.90 33.11 -58.28
N HIS A 5 30.80 32.35 -58.23
CA HIS A 5 29.74 32.45 -57.23
C HIS A 5 30.20 31.79 -55.91
N GLY A 6 30.27 32.56 -54.82
CA GLY A 6 30.47 32.04 -53.46
C GLY A 6 29.11 31.81 -52.78
N TYR A 7 28.74 30.54 -52.54
CA TYR A 7 27.60 30.19 -51.71
C TYR A 7 28.03 30.14 -50.23
N SER A 8 27.38 30.95 -49.39
CA SER A 8 27.53 30.92 -47.94
C SER A 8 26.77 29.71 -47.37
N LEU A 9 27.50 28.74 -46.79
CA LEU A 9 26.91 27.64 -46.01
C LEU A 9 26.50 28.15 -44.63
N PHE A 10 25.20 28.37 -44.42
CA PHE A 10 24.63 28.46 -43.08
C PHE A 10 24.64 27.06 -42.44
N GLN A 11 25.45 26.86 -41.39
CA GLN A 11 25.38 25.68 -40.55
C GLN A 11 24.11 25.75 -39.68
N PHE A 12 23.15 24.86 -39.95
CA PHE A 12 22.03 24.60 -39.04
C PHE A 12 22.53 23.80 -37.83
N PHE A 13 22.65 24.45 -36.67
CA PHE A 13 22.74 23.75 -35.39
C PHE A 13 21.38 23.13 -35.07
N SER A 14 21.23 21.83 -35.30
CA SER A 14 20.10 21.07 -34.76
C SER A 14 20.31 20.90 -33.24
N VAL A 15 19.51 21.60 -32.45
CA VAL A 15 19.37 21.33 -31.02
C VAL A 15 18.56 20.04 -30.89
N ILE A 16 19.24 18.93 -30.62
CA ILE A 16 18.59 17.67 -30.26
C ILE A 16 18.04 17.85 -28.84
N PHE A 17 16.72 18.04 -28.72
CA PHE A 17 16.03 17.92 -27.44
C PHE A 17 16.06 16.43 -27.04
N LEU A 18 16.97 16.07 -26.16
CA LEU A 18 16.93 14.79 -25.45
C LEU A 18 15.68 14.78 -24.55
N ILE A 19 14.57 14.29 -25.09
CA ILE A 19 13.42 13.90 -24.28
C ILE A 19 13.87 12.67 -23.48
N THR A 20 14.48 12.91 -22.33
CA THR A 20 14.68 11.87 -21.33
C THR A 20 13.33 11.60 -20.69
N SER A 21 12.64 10.55 -21.16
CA SER A 21 11.46 10.03 -20.48
C SER A 21 11.90 9.48 -19.12
N ALA A 22 11.83 10.30 -18.07
CA ALA A 22 11.93 9.81 -16.71
C ALA A 22 10.63 9.05 -16.41
N ASN A 23 10.59 7.76 -16.78
CA ASN A 23 9.51 6.87 -16.39
C ASN A 23 9.50 6.76 -14.85
N GLY A 24 8.63 7.53 -14.20
CA GLY A 24 8.41 7.45 -12.75
C GLY A 24 7.90 6.06 -12.37
N PHE A 25 8.33 5.55 -11.21
CA PHE A 25 7.84 4.29 -10.67
C PHE A 25 6.32 4.37 -10.41
N SER A 26 5.55 3.43 -10.94
CA SER A 26 4.10 3.31 -10.67
C SER A 26 3.84 2.35 -9.51
N ILE A 27 3.09 2.79 -8.50
CA ILE A 27 2.65 1.92 -7.39
C ILE A 27 1.50 0.99 -7.83
N LYS A 28 0.64 1.44 -8.76
CA LYS A 28 -0.48 0.62 -9.24
C LYS A 28 0.05 -0.61 -9.97
N GLU A 29 -0.49 -1.78 -9.62
CA GLU A 29 -0.09 -3.10 -10.13
C GLU A 29 1.39 -3.48 -9.88
N ALA A 30 2.13 -2.73 -9.05
CA ALA A 30 3.48 -3.10 -8.67
C ALA A 30 3.46 -4.34 -7.76
N THR A 31 4.32 -5.31 -8.05
CA THR A 31 4.50 -6.47 -7.17
C THR A 31 5.27 -6.09 -5.91
N VAL A 32 5.23 -6.94 -4.88
CA VAL A 32 6.08 -6.76 -3.68
C VAL A 32 7.56 -6.70 -4.07
N HIS A 33 7.98 -7.46 -5.07
CA HIS A 33 9.35 -7.43 -5.58
C HIS A 33 9.69 -6.06 -6.19
N ASP A 34 8.80 -5.48 -7.00
CA ASP A 34 8.99 -4.16 -7.60
C ASP A 34 9.08 -3.07 -6.53
N LEU A 35 8.23 -3.14 -5.50
CA LEU A 35 8.25 -2.22 -4.37
C LEU A 35 9.57 -2.31 -3.59
N GLN A 36 10.06 -3.51 -3.30
CA GLN A 36 11.36 -3.69 -2.65
C GLN A 36 12.51 -3.16 -3.51
N LEU A 37 12.44 -3.33 -4.83
CA LEU A 37 13.42 -2.77 -5.76
C LEU A 37 13.38 -1.23 -5.78
N ALA A 38 12.18 -0.64 -5.78
CA ALA A 38 11.99 0.80 -5.70
C ALA A 38 12.53 1.37 -4.38
N PHE A 39 12.29 0.69 -3.25
CA PHE A 39 12.89 1.04 -1.96
C PHE A 39 14.42 1.01 -2.02
N LYS A 40 15.01 -0.06 -2.60
CA LYS A 40 16.47 -0.21 -2.73
C LYS A 40 17.10 0.88 -3.61
N ARG A 41 16.36 1.35 -4.62
CA ARG A 41 16.77 2.42 -5.55
C ARG A 41 16.44 3.83 -5.04
N ASN A 42 15.89 3.98 -3.83
CA ASN A 42 15.40 5.24 -3.28
C ASN A 42 14.35 5.94 -4.18
N GLN A 43 13.61 5.19 -4.99
CA GLN A 43 12.54 5.71 -5.84
C GLN A 43 11.20 5.83 -5.09
N LEU A 44 11.09 5.13 -3.96
CA LEU A 44 9.92 5.08 -3.10
C LEU A 44 10.37 4.85 -1.66
N THR A 45 9.62 5.35 -0.69
CA THR A 45 9.77 4.98 0.73
C THR A 45 8.54 4.24 1.24
N SER A 46 8.70 3.51 2.36
CA SER A 46 7.58 2.81 3.00
C SER A 46 6.52 3.83 3.44
N LYS A 47 6.94 5.01 3.95
CA LYS A 47 6.03 6.13 4.26
C LYS A 47 5.21 6.56 3.05
N GLN A 48 5.86 6.82 1.91
CA GLN A 48 5.18 7.25 0.69
C GLN A 48 4.18 6.19 0.19
N LEU A 49 4.54 4.90 0.31
CA LEU A 49 3.65 3.80 -0.05
C LEU A 49 2.42 3.72 0.88
N VAL A 50 2.62 3.87 2.19
CA VAL A 50 1.52 3.89 3.17
C VAL A 50 0.60 5.09 2.94
N GLU A 51 1.16 6.30 2.78
CA GLU A 51 0.38 7.51 2.50
C GLU A 51 -0.41 7.40 1.19
N PHE A 52 0.18 6.80 0.15
CA PHE A 52 -0.52 6.50 -1.09
C PHE A 52 -1.75 5.62 -0.86
N TYR A 53 -1.61 4.49 -0.16
CA TYR A 53 -2.74 3.59 0.07
C TYR A 53 -3.77 4.16 1.04
N LEU A 54 -3.38 4.93 2.07
CA LEU A 54 -4.32 5.65 2.92
C LEU A 54 -5.16 6.64 2.12
N LYS A 55 -4.55 7.37 1.18
CA LYS A 55 -5.28 8.26 0.25
C LYS A 55 -6.22 7.47 -0.66
N GLN A 56 -5.81 6.32 -1.20
CA GLN A 56 -6.71 5.47 -1.99
C GLN A 56 -7.89 4.95 -1.16
N ILE A 57 -7.66 4.52 0.08
CA ILE A 57 -8.72 4.09 1.01
C ILE A 57 -9.69 5.25 1.25
N GLN A 58 -9.20 6.45 1.53
CA GLN A 58 -10.05 7.63 1.74
C GLN A 58 -10.96 7.91 0.55
N ILE A 59 -10.43 7.80 -0.67
CA ILE A 59 -11.18 8.09 -1.91
C ILE A 59 -12.17 6.97 -2.24
N GLN A 60 -11.75 5.70 -2.15
CA GLN A 60 -12.49 4.57 -2.71
C GLN A 60 -13.40 3.88 -1.69
N ASN A 61 -13.02 3.86 -0.42
CA ASN A 61 -13.71 3.09 0.61
C ASN A 61 -15.13 3.57 0.96
N PRO A 62 -15.51 4.87 0.82
CA PRO A 62 -16.91 5.28 0.97
C PRO A 62 -17.87 4.52 0.05
N VAL A 63 -17.37 4.12 -1.12
CA VAL A 63 -18.13 3.35 -2.12
C VAL A 63 -17.91 1.84 -1.95
N LEU A 64 -16.64 1.40 -1.92
CA LEU A 64 -16.29 -0.02 -1.95
C LEU A 64 -16.51 -0.74 -0.62
N LYS A 65 -16.41 -0.01 0.51
CA LYS A 65 -16.52 -0.58 1.87
C LYS A 65 -15.63 -1.81 2.09
N GLY A 66 -14.42 -1.78 1.53
CA GLY A 66 -13.42 -2.86 1.61
C GLY A 66 -12.54 -2.84 2.87
N VAL A 67 -12.50 -1.70 3.56
CA VAL A 67 -11.68 -1.49 4.77
C VAL A 67 -12.59 -1.02 5.91
N LEU A 68 -12.53 -1.70 7.05
CA LEU A 68 -13.32 -1.37 8.24
C LEU A 68 -12.63 -0.30 9.10
N GLU A 69 -11.31 -0.39 9.22
CA GLU A 69 -10.55 0.47 10.11
C GLU A 69 -9.12 0.59 9.61
N VAL A 70 -8.55 1.80 9.67
CA VAL A 70 -7.14 2.06 9.34
C VAL A 70 -6.32 2.15 10.62
N ASN A 71 -5.11 1.61 10.62
CA ASN A 71 -4.22 1.69 11.78
C ASN A 71 -3.72 3.14 11.94
N PRO A 72 -4.03 3.83 13.05
CA PRO A 72 -3.59 5.21 13.25
C PRO A 72 -2.07 5.34 13.34
N ASP A 73 -1.36 4.26 13.68
CA ASP A 73 0.09 4.26 13.84
C ASP A 73 0.83 3.86 12.53
N ALA A 74 0.11 3.53 11.43
CA ALA A 74 0.70 2.98 10.20
C ALA A 74 1.79 3.88 9.57
N VAL A 75 1.59 5.20 9.56
CA VAL A 75 2.60 6.15 9.02
C VAL A 75 3.86 6.15 9.87
N ALA A 76 3.72 6.14 11.21
CA ALA A 76 4.85 6.08 12.12
C ALA A 76 5.60 4.74 12.02
N GLU A 77 4.87 3.63 11.86
CA GLU A 77 5.46 2.32 11.58
C GLU A 77 6.27 2.33 10.26
N ALA A 78 5.77 3.02 9.23
CA ALA A 78 6.43 3.15 7.94
C ALA A 78 7.73 3.98 8.03
N GLU A 79 7.69 5.10 8.74
CA GLU A 79 8.89 5.92 9.00
C GLU A 79 9.97 5.14 9.75
N ARG A 80 9.57 4.31 10.72
CA ARG A 80 10.49 3.42 11.42
C ARG A 80 11.08 2.38 10.47
N ALA A 81 10.27 1.77 9.61
CA ALA A 81 10.75 0.82 8.60
C ALA A 81 11.77 1.44 7.64
N ASP A 82 11.58 2.71 7.25
CA ASP A 82 12.51 3.46 6.41
C ASP A 82 13.84 3.75 7.14
N LYS A 83 13.80 4.11 8.42
CA LYS A 83 15.01 4.27 9.26
C LYS A 83 15.77 2.96 9.43
N GLU A 84 15.06 1.86 9.70
CA GLU A 84 15.63 0.51 9.79
C GLU A 84 16.31 0.10 8.47
N ARG A 85 15.71 0.44 7.33
CA ARG A 85 16.29 0.20 5.99
C ARG A 85 17.59 0.96 5.77
N LYS A 86 17.66 2.23 6.19
CA LYS A 86 18.89 3.02 6.14
C LYS A 86 20.00 2.39 6.98
N LYS A 87 19.69 2.02 8.23
CA LYS A 87 20.65 1.37 9.14
C LYS A 87 21.13 0.01 8.61
N ALA A 88 20.23 -0.78 8.01
CA ALA A 88 20.58 -2.06 7.41
C ALA A 88 21.58 -1.89 6.26
N LYS A 89 21.42 -0.85 5.44
CA LYS A 89 22.38 -0.51 4.37
C LYS A 89 23.76 -0.13 4.91
N GLU A 90 23.81 0.58 6.03
CA GLU A 90 25.07 0.98 6.69
C GLU A 90 25.79 -0.19 7.37
N THR A 91 25.04 -1.14 7.92
CA THR A 91 25.57 -2.28 8.72
C THR A 91 25.72 -3.58 7.93
N GLY A 92 25.20 -3.65 6.71
CA GLY A 92 25.19 -4.87 5.89
C GLY A 92 24.16 -5.92 6.32
N TYR A 93 23.25 -5.60 7.25
CA TYR A 93 22.19 -6.51 7.68
C TYR A 93 21.13 -6.71 6.60
N LEU A 94 20.64 -7.94 6.43
CA LEU A 94 19.61 -8.28 5.44
C LEU A 94 18.21 -8.17 6.04
N LEU A 95 17.35 -7.41 5.38
CA LEU A 95 15.94 -7.28 5.72
C LEU A 95 15.10 -8.29 4.93
N SER A 96 13.99 -8.73 5.53
CA SER A 96 13.01 -9.59 4.88
C SER A 96 12.34 -8.91 3.68
N GLY A 97 11.89 -9.69 2.70
CA GLY A 97 11.19 -9.20 1.50
C GLY A 97 9.84 -8.51 1.79
N LEU A 98 9.32 -8.60 3.02
CA LEU A 98 8.12 -7.88 3.46
C LEU A 98 8.44 -6.59 4.23
N HIS A 99 9.70 -6.25 4.44
CA HIS A 99 10.08 -5.09 5.23
C HIS A 99 9.54 -3.79 4.65
N GLY A 100 8.73 -3.07 5.42
CA GLY A 100 8.06 -1.82 5.03
C GLY A 100 6.86 -1.98 4.09
N ILE A 101 6.39 -3.20 3.82
CA ILE A 101 5.22 -3.45 2.97
C ILE A 101 3.93 -3.32 3.81
N PRO A 102 2.98 -2.44 3.43
CA PRO A 102 1.69 -2.36 4.10
C PRO A 102 0.75 -3.51 3.70
N ILE A 103 0.08 -4.09 4.69
CA ILE A 103 -0.83 -5.23 4.53
C ILE A 103 -2.12 -4.97 5.30
N LEU A 104 -3.26 -5.23 4.68
CA LEU A 104 -4.54 -5.34 5.39
C LEU A 104 -4.74 -6.76 5.91
N VAL A 105 -5.24 -6.90 7.12
CA VAL A 105 -5.66 -8.20 7.69
C VAL A 105 -7.17 -8.22 7.86
N LYS A 106 -7.82 -9.37 7.64
CA LYS A 106 -9.27 -9.50 7.83
C LYS A 106 -9.66 -9.18 9.28
N ASP A 107 -10.78 -8.51 9.52
CA ASP A 107 -11.22 -8.05 10.86
C ASP A 107 -11.57 -9.16 11.87
N ASN A 108 -11.49 -10.43 11.47
CA ASN A 108 -11.51 -11.58 12.38
C ASN A 108 -10.10 -12.06 12.81
N ILE A 109 -9.04 -11.40 12.36
CA ILE A 109 -7.65 -11.68 12.72
C ILE A 109 -7.20 -10.68 13.79
N ALA A 110 -6.92 -11.19 15.00
CA ALA A 110 -6.43 -10.39 16.12
C ALA A 110 -5.10 -9.69 15.81
N SER A 111 -5.05 -8.39 16.06
CA SER A 111 -3.80 -7.63 16.19
C SER A 111 -3.89 -6.70 17.39
N LYS A 112 -2.81 -6.60 18.16
CA LYS A 112 -2.73 -5.81 19.40
C LYS A 112 -2.33 -4.36 19.08
N ASP A 113 -3.05 -3.79 18.13
CA ASP A 113 -2.93 -2.40 17.69
C ASP A 113 -4.04 -1.56 18.34
N LYS A 114 -4.05 -0.26 18.07
CA LYS A 114 -5.20 0.63 18.33
C LYS A 114 -6.31 0.38 17.29
N LEU A 115 -6.71 -0.87 17.14
CA LEU A 115 -7.68 -1.36 16.17
C LEU A 115 -8.64 -2.33 16.85
N ASN A 116 -9.86 -2.42 16.33
CA ASN A 116 -10.80 -3.44 16.76
C ASN A 116 -10.57 -4.76 16.03
N THR A 117 -11.01 -5.88 16.62
CA THR A 117 -11.13 -7.18 15.95
C THR A 117 -12.55 -7.68 16.17
N THR A 118 -13.44 -7.38 15.23
CA THR A 118 -14.89 -7.47 15.49
C THR A 118 -15.61 -8.60 14.76
N ALA A 119 -14.92 -9.29 13.84
CA ALA A 119 -15.56 -10.18 12.87
C ALA A 119 -16.75 -9.52 12.13
N GLY A 120 -16.70 -8.20 11.94
CA GLY A 120 -17.76 -7.38 11.36
C GLY A 120 -18.95 -7.06 12.28
N SER A 121 -18.91 -7.47 13.55
CA SER A 121 -20.05 -7.38 14.47
C SER A 121 -19.90 -6.30 15.54
N TYR A 122 -20.97 -5.53 15.79
CA TYR A 122 -20.97 -4.55 16.88
C TYR A 122 -20.81 -5.16 18.28
N ALA A 123 -21.13 -6.45 18.45
CA ALA A 123 -20.98 -7.15 19.74
C ALA A 123 -19.53 -7.19 20.25
N LEU A 124 -18.54 -7.09 19.36
CA LEU A 124 -17.12 -7.12 19.68
C LEU A 124 -16.45 -5.73 19.57
N LEU A 125 -17.22 -4.67 19.29
CA LEU A 125 -16.67 -3.33 19.20
C LEU A 125 -16.12 -2.91 20.58
N GLY A 126 -14.87 -2.43 20.62
CA GLY A 126 -14.18 -2.09 21.86
C GLY A 126 -13.56 -3.28 22.60
N SER A 127 -13.73 -4.51 22.12
CA SER A 127 -13.06 -5.69 22.69
C SER A 127 -11.55 -5.60 22.50
N VAL A 128 -10.81 -5.83 23.59
CA VAL A 128 -9.34 -5.81 23.58
C VAL A 128 -8.81 -7.23 23.42
N VAL A 129 -8.05 -7.47 22.35
CA VAL A 129 -7.38 -8.77 22.15
C VAL A 129 -6.17 -8.90 23.09
N PRO A 130 -5.89 -10.09 23.64
CA PRO A 130 -4.77 -10.25 24.58
C PRO A 130 -3.40 -10.16 23.89
N ARG A 131 -3.32 -10.50 22.61
CA ARG A 131 -2.11 -10.60 21.79
C ARG A 131 -2.42 -10.58 20.29
N ASP A 132 -1.37 -10.40 19.50
CA ASP A 132 -1.41 -10.69 18.06
C ASP A 132 -1.77 -12.15 17.79
N ALA A 133 -2.54 -12.36 16.72
CA ALA A 133 -2.64 -13.66 16.08
C ALA A 133 -1.26 -14.10 15.59
N GLY A 134 -1.01 -15.42 15.54
CA GLY A 134 0.30 -15.95 15.15
C GLY A 134 0.74 -15.56 13.73
N VAL A 135 -0.20 -15.28 12.83
CA VAL A 135 0.11 -14.74 11.49
C VAL A 135 0.57 -13.28 11.55
N VAL A 136 -0.10 -12.44 12.34
CA VAL A 136 0.26 -11.02 12.52
C VAL A 136 1.64 -10.89 13.14
N ALA A 137 1.92 -11.68 14.18
CA ALA A 137 3.24 -11.70 14.82
C ALA A 137 4.37 -12.05 13.82
N ARG A 138 4.12 -12.99 12.90
CA ARG A 138 5.07 -13.37 11.84
C ARG A 138 5.23 -12.30 10.78
N LEU A 139 4.14 -11.65 10.35
CA LEU A 139 4.19 -10.51 9.43
C LEU A 139 5.01 -9.35 10.02
N ARG A 140 4.78 -9.02 11.30
CA ARG A 140 5.55 -7.99 12.02
C ARG A 140 7.03 -8.36 12.15
N LYS A 141 7.34 -9.61 12.49
CA LYS A 141 8.73 -10.11 12.52
C LYS A 141 9.41 -9.99 11.14
N ALA A 142 8.65 -10.14 10.06
CA ALA A 142 9.12 -9.95 8.69
C ALA A 142 9.22 -8.47 8.26
N GLY A 143 8.89 -7.53 9.14
CA GLY A 143 8.95 -6.08 8.90
C GLY A 143 7.73 -5.50 8.17
N ALA A 144 6.64 -6.27 8.01
CA ALA A 144 5.42 -5.75 7.39
C ALA A 144 4.70 -4.75 8.31
N ILE A 145 3.96 -3.83 7.70
CA ILE A 145 3.16 -2.81 8.38
C ILE A 145 1.69 -3.25 8.32
N ILE A 146 1.03 -3.34 9.47
CA ILE A 146 -0.41 -3.64 9.50
C ILE A 146 -1.14 -2.33 9.20
N LEU A 147 -1.63 -2.19 7.96
CA LEU A 147 -2.28 -0.97 7.48
C LEU A 147 -3.66 -0.77 8.11
N GLY A 148 -4.34 -1.87 8.49
CA GLY A 148 -5.70 -1.82 9.01
C GLY A 148 -6.43 -3.15 8.91
N LYS A 149 -7.75 -3.08 9.09
CA LYS A 149 -8.68 -4.21 9.05
C LYS A 149 -9.50 -4.20 7.75
N ALA A 150 -9.41 -5.26 6.97
CA ALA A 150 -10.27 -5.48 5.81
C ALA A 150 -11.68 -5.93 6.24
N SER A 151 -12.68 -5.53 5.47
CA SER A 151 -14.07 -5.93 5.67
C SER A 151 -14.31 -7.41 5.34
N LEU A 152 -15.47 -7.91 5.76
CA LEU A 152 -15.87 -9.31 5.61
C LEU A 152 -17.39 -9.46 5.71
N SER A 153 -17.87 -10.62 5.28
CA SER A 153 -19.17 -11.13 5.76
C SER A 153 -19.12 -11.32 7.28
N GLU A 154 -20.11 -10.80 7.99
CA GLU A 154 -20.19 -10.90 9.46
C GLU A 154 -20.09 -12.35 9.93
N TRP A 155 -19.35 -12.57 11.02
CA TRP A 155 -19.05 -13.91 11.56
C TRP A 155 -18.52 -14.89 10.51
N SER A 156 -17.74 -14.38 9.55
CA SER A 156 -17.19 -15.17 8.45
C SER A 156 -18.27 -15.90 7.64
N TYR A 157 -19.43 -15.25 7.44
CA TYR A 157 -20.59 -15.80 6.72
C TYR A 157 -21.33 -16.92 7.44
N PHE A 158 -21.14 -17.05 8.76
CA PHE A 158 -21.79 -18.08 9.59
C PHE A 158 -22.80 -17.49 10.59
N ARG A 159 -23.62 -16.55 10.12
CA ARG A 159 -24.63 -15.84 10.94
C ARG A 159 -26.07 -16.07 10.48
N SER A 160 -26.31 -16.14 9.18
CA SER A 160 -27.66 -16.16 8.59
C SER A 160 -27.63 -16.76 7.18
N ASN A 161 -28.71 -17.44 6.80
CA ASN A 161 -28.90 -17.99 5.45
C ASN A 161 -29.29 -16.92 4.41
N GLY A 162 -29.71 -15.72 4.84
CA GLY A 162 -30.21 -14.67 3.95
C GLY A 162 -29.32 -13.44 3.84
N ALA A 163 -28.23 -13.38 4.60
CA ALA A 163 -27.31 -12.24 4.52
C ALA A 163 -26.47 -12.33 3.23
N PRO A 164 -26.30 -11.24 2.46
CA PRO A 164 -25.46 -11.24 1.28
C PRO A 164 -23.97 -11.34 1.64
N SER A 165 -23.18 -11.93 0.74
CA SER A 165 -21.72 -11.97 0.88
C SER A 165 -21.11 -10.57 0.94
N GLY A 166 -20.13 -10.38 1.82
CA GLY A 166 -19.45 -9.10 2.01
C GLY A 166 -20.21 -8.10 2.89
N TRP A 167 -21.40 -8.45 3.40
CA TRP A 167 -22.13 -7.61 4.33
C TRP A 167 -21.76 -7.88 5.80
N SER A 168 -21.61 -6.81 6.57
CA SER A 168 -21.60 -6.89 8.03
C SER A 168 -22.31 -5.72 8.68
N ALA A 169 -22.82 -5.89 9.90
CA ALA A 169 -23.50 -4.82 10.62
C ALA A 169 -22.59 -3.58 10.80
N ARG A 170 -21.30 -3.80 11.13
CA ARG A 170 -20.33 -2.73 11.31
C ARG A 170 -19.86 -2.11 9.99
N GLY A 171 -19.66 -2.91 8.94
CA GLY A 171 -19.08 -2.45 7.66
C GLY A 171 -20.08 -2.03 6.59
N GLY A 172 -21.34 -2.44 6.71
CA GLY A 172 -22.30 -2.43 5.62
C GLY A 172 -21.93 -3.44 4.52
N GLN A 173 -22.44 -3.21 3.31
CA GLN A 173 -22.23 -4.05 2.14
C GLN A 173 -20.92 -3.71 1.42
N GLY A 174 -19.94 -4.60 1.44
CA GLY A 174 -18.78 -4.53 0.56
C GLY A 174 -19.19 -4.65 -0.91
N LYS A 175 -18.52 -3.92 -1.81
CA LYS A 175 -18.80 -3.93 -3.25
C LYS A 175 -17.62 -4.48 -4.05
N ASN A 176 -17.95 -5.17 -5.15
CA ASN A 176 -16.96 -5.63 -6.11
C ASN A 176 -16.43 -4.44 -6.94
N PRO A 177 -15.11 -4.18 -6.97
CA PRO A 177 -14.53 -3.05 -7.70
C PRO A 177 -14.65 -3.16 -9.23
N TYR A 178 -14.95 -4.33 -9.79
CA TYR A 178 -15.06 -4.53 -11.24
C TYR A 178 -16.45 -4.25 -11.82
N THR A 179 -17.48 -4.31 -10.98
CA THR A 179 -18.88 -4.19 -11.42
C THR A 179 -19.51 -2.88 -10.95
N PHE A 180 -18.71 -2.00 -10.36
CA PHE A 180 -19.15 -0.71 -9.86
C PHE A 180 -18.46 0.40 -10.67
N GLY A 181 -19.14 0.84 -11.73
CA GLY A 181 -18.76 1.90 -12.65
C GLY A 181 -20.00 2.42 -13.35
#